data_AF-A0A936JVZ1-F1
#
_entry.id   AF-A0A936JVZ1-F1
#
_cell.length_a   1.000
_cell.length_b   1.000
_cell.length_c   1.000
_cell.angle_alpha   90.00
_cell.angle_beta   90.00
_cell.angle_gamma   90.00
#
_symmetry.space_group_name_H-M   'P 1'
#
loop_
_entity.id
_entity.type
_entity.pdbx_description
1 polymer ?
#
loop_
_entity_poly.entity_id
_entity_poly.type
_entity_poly.pdbx_seq_one_letter_code
_entity_poly.pdbx_strand_id
1 'polypeptide(L)'
;MNQQPVSIPRAALEDLKSKQLAFLHARLVSPAARTEWRANIASIFDELLDLPLGQVVEASALTSVLDALLARAVLDTSFQPVLSSIVREMRSMLVAERARIETFVPPNAREALRDLASRSSPLMEPLVREISQHEAARIVMTDVLHDALTQFSDRVNPFVADWGLPSLLKRFAPFGLGGVSKSIDGMRAEFERRLEPEIRKFLTGFSREALRKSAASIISQSNAPAFIELRQRIVAFLLERRFADVLLDEADTDMVTRAAVDVVVHVCTDEKLAERRRQVVKGFVDAHAQTKVRSVLAAFGLPDKPPQELVEAVATATFPAFASALGTQAGKQWLEGLVAEFYDSLVASDEAEMKE
;
A
#
# COMPACT_ATOMS: atom_id res chain seq x y z
N MET A 1 -50.14 40.51 -45.91
CA MET A 1 -50.16 40.74 -44.46
C MET A 1 -48.82 41.38 -44.11
N ASN A 2 -48.82 42.68 -43.81
CA ASN A 2 -47.61 43.41 -43.42
C ASN A 2 -47.21 42.95 -42.02
N GLN A 3 -46.12 42.18 -41.90
CA GLN A 3 -45.45 41.99 -40.62
C GLN A 3 -44.69 43.28 -40.33
N GLN A 4 -45.27 44.17 -39.54
CA GLN A 4 -44.48 45.27 -38.95
C GLN A 4 -43.44 44.62 -38.03
N PRO A 5 -42.14 44.96 -38.17
CA PRO A 5 -41.13 44.50 -37.23
C PRO A 5 -41.49 45.07 -35.85
N VAL A 6 -41.77 44.18 -34.90
CA VAL A 6 -42.04 44.56 -33.51
C VAL A 6 -40.70 44.94 -32.91
N SER A 7 -40.33 46.23 -33.00
CA SER A 7 -39.15 46.75 -32.33
C SER A 7 -39.38 46.70 -30.82
N ILE A 8 -38.64 45.83 -30.13
CA ILE A 8 -38.73 45.70 -28.67
C ILE A 8 -38.01 46.91 -28.04
N PRO A 9 -38.68 47.70 -27.17
CA PRO A 9 -38.04 48.83 -26.52
C PRO A 9 -36.84 48.41 -25.67
N ARG A 10 -35.74 49.17 -25.71
CA ARG A 10 -34.51 48.90 -24.93
C ARG A 10 -34.76 48.73 -23.43
N ALA A 11 -35.67 49.51 -22.86
CA ALA A 11 -36.06 49.39 -21.46
C ALA A 11 -36.73 48.04 -21.13
N ALA A 12 -37.46 47.45 -22.09
CA ALA A 12 -38.06 46.13 -21.93
C ALA A 12 -37.00 45.02 -22.02
N LEU A 13 -35.97 45.19 -22.86
CA LEU A 13 -34.83 44.27 -22.92
C LEU A 13 -34.02 44.27 -21.61
N GLU A 14 -33.76 45.43 -21.01
CA GLU A 14 -33.07 45.51 -19.72
C GLU A 14 -33.87 44.87 -18.57
N ASP A 15 -35.20 45.03 -18.57
CA ASP A 15 -36.09 44.37 -17.61
C ASP A 15 -36.08 42.84 -17.78
N LEU A 16 -36.12 42.34 -19.02
CA LEU A 16 -36.00 40.91 -19.33
C LEU A 16 -34.64 40.35 -18.91
N LYS A 17 -33.56 41.08 -19.20
CA LYS A 17 -32.20 40.74 -18.78
C LYS A 17 -32.09 40.59 -17.27
N SER A 18 -32.63 41.55 -16.51
CA SER A 18 -32.65 41.50 -15.04
C SER A 18 -33.43 40.29 -14.51
N LYS A 19 -34.62 40.02 -15.07
CA LYS A 19 -35.44 38.85 -14.69
C LYS A 19 -34.75 37.53 -15.01
N GLN A 20 -34.10 37.43 -16.16
CA GLN A 20 -33.34 36.25 -16.56
C GLN A 20 -32.16 35.99 -15.62
N LEU A 21 -31.42 37.03 -15.24
CA LEU A 21 -30.32 36.90 -14.28
C LEU A 21 -30.80 36.42 -12.91
N ALA A 22 -31.89 37.01 -12.40
CA ALA A 22 -32.50 36.58 -11.15
C ALA A 22 -32.94 35.10 -11.21
N PHE A 23 -33.55 34.70 -12.33
CA PHE A 23 -33.94 33.30 -12.56
C PHE A 23 -32.73 32.37 -12.59
N LEU A 24 -31.68 32.68 -13.36
CA LEU A 24 -30.49 31.83 -13.48
C LEU A 24 -29.76 31.68 -12.14
N HIS A 25 -29.63 32.77 -11.37
CA HIS A 25 -29.07 32.70 -10.02
C HIS A 25 -29.83 31.75 -9.11
N ALA A 26 -31.17 31.86 -9.07
CA ALA A 26 -31.99 30.96 -8.27
C ALA A 26 -31.92 29.52 -8.79
N ARG A 27 -31.90 29.34 -10.11
CA ARG A 27 -31.97 28.04 -10.76
C ARG A 27 -30.69 27.23 -10.62
N LEU A 28 -29.52 27.85 -10.81
CA LEU A 28 -28.22 27.16 -10.82
C LEU A 28 -27.78 26.61 -9.47
N VAL A 29 -28.35 27.12 -8.36
CA VAL A 29 -28.07 26.64 -7.00
C VAL A 29 -29.24 25.84 -6.39
N SER A 30 -30.30 25.61 -7.17
CA SER A 30 -31.50 24.92 -6.70
C SER A 30 -31.28 23.41 -6.49
N PRO A 31 -32.17 22.74 -5.73
CA PRO A 31 -32.19 21.27 -5.66
C PRO A 31 -32.33 20.61 -7.03
N ALA A 32 -33.08 21.22 -7.96
CA ALA A 32 -33.20 20.73 -9.33
C ALA A 32 -31.86 20.79 -10.08
N ALA A 33 -31.09 21.88 -9.93
CA ALA A 33 -29.75 21.98 -10.49
C ALA A 33 -28.80 20.92 -9.91
N ARG A 34 -28.95 20.53 -8.65
CA ARG A 34 -28.16 19.44 -8.07
C ARG A 34 -28.46 18.09 -8.75
N THR A 35 -29.73 17.80 -9.00
CA THR A 35 -30.15 16.58 -9.71
C THR A 35 -29.61 16.56 -11.15
N GLU A 36 -29.73 17.69 -11.85
CA GLU A 36 -29.19 17.84 -13.20
C GLU A 36 -27.67 17.77 -13.23
N TRP A 37 -26.99 18.40 -12.27
CA TRP A 37 -25.54 18.33 -12.14
C TRP A 37 -25.06 16.87 -12.03
N ARG A 38 -25.76 16.07 -11.24
CA ARG A 38 -25.49 14.63 -11.13
C ARG A 38 -25.71 13.89 -12.46
N ALA A 39 -26.81 14.16 -13.16
CA ALA A 39 -27.09 13.56 -14.47
C ALA A 39 -26.05 13.98 -15.53
N ASN A 40 -25.64 15.25 -15.50
CA ASN A 40 -24.62 15.80 -16.39
C ASN A 40 -23.25 15.19 -16.11
N ILE A 41 -22.85 15.02 -14.85
CA ILE A 41 -21.59 14.32 -14.52
C ILE A 41 -21.60 12.89 -15.06
N ALA A 42 -22.71 12.16 -14.90
CA ALA A 42 -22.83 10.82 -15.45
C ALA A 42 -22.65 10.81 -16.98
N SER A 43 -23.30 11.76 -17.67
CA SER A 43 -23.25 11.89 -19.13
C SER A 43 -21.87 12.32 -19.60
N ILE A 44 -21.24 13.31 -18.95
CA ILE A 44 -19.88 13.76 -19.22
C ILE A 44 -18.90 12.61 -19.08
N PHE A 45 -18.97 11.81 -18.02
CA PHE A 45 -18.11 10.65 -17.89
C PHE A 45 -18.33 9.63 -19.00
N ASP A 46 -19.59 9.31 -19.34
CA ASP A 46 -19.89 8.35 -20.40
C ASP A 46 -19.39 8.83 -21.78
N GLU A 47 -19.59 10.11 -22.10
CA GLU A 47 -19.08 10.74 -23.32
C GLU A 47 -17.54 10.74 -23.36
N LEU A 48 -16.87 11.13 -22.26
CA LEU A 48 -15.41 11.10 -22.15
C LEU A 48 -14.85 9.69 -22.35
N LEU A 49 -15.56 8.65 -21.90
CA LEU A 49 -15.15 7.26 -22.12
C LEU A 49 -15.22 6.85 -23.59
N ASP A 50 -16.11 7.43 -24.38
CA ASP A 50 -16.25 7.14 -25.80
C ASP A 50 -15.31 7.94 -26.71
N LEU A 51 -14.64 8.96 -26.18
CA LEU A 51 -13.61 9.70 -26.89
C LEU A 51 -12.31 8.87 -27.04
N PRO A 52 -11.55 9.08 -28.13
CA PRO A 52 -10.19 8.57 -28.25
C PRO A 52 -9.27 9.13 -27.16
N LEU A 53 -8.38 8.29 -26.59
CA LEU A 53 -7.50 8.69 -25.50
C LEU A 53 -6.67 9.94 -25.84
N GLY A 54 -6.18 10.05 -27.08
CA GLY A 54 -5.35 11.19 -27.51
C GLY A 54 -6.11 12.52 -27.59
N GLN A 55 -7.45 12.52 -27.56
CA GLN A 55 -8.26 13.75 -27.46
C GLN A 55 -8.52 14.17 -26.01
N VAL A 56 -8.51 13.20 -25.08
CA VAL A 56 -8.77 13.44 -23.65
C VAL A 56 -7.48 13.77 -22.91
N VAL A 57 -6.37 13.17 -23.31
CA VAL A 57 -5.10 13.23 -22.60
C VAL A 57 -3.97 13.55 -23.56
N GLU A 58 -3.32 14.70 -23.35
CA GLU A 58 -2.03 14.99 -23.98
C GLU A 58 -0.90 14.35 -23.17
N ALA A 59 -0.03 13.58 -23.81
CA ALA A 59 1.06 12.86 -23.15
C ALA A 59 2.01 13.80 -22.38
N SER A 60 2.31 14.97 -22.95
CA SER A 60 3.17 15.99 -22.34
C SER A 60 2.53 16.55 -21.07
N ALA A 61 1.26 16.94 -21.13
CA ALA A 61 0.50 17.49 -20.01
C ALA A 61 0.33 16.45 -18.90
N LEU A 62 0.00 15.20 -19.23
CA LEU A 62 -0.10 14.12 -18.25
C LEU A 62 1.24 13.90 -17.54
N THR A 63 2.34 13.92 -18.30
CA THR A 63 3.68 13.77 -17.73
C THR A 63 4.04 14.94 -16.81
N SER A 64 3.73 16.18 -17.21
CA SER A 64 3.95 17.37 -16.37
C SER A 64 3.10 17.35 -15.10
N VAL A 65 1.85 16.91 -15.17
CA VAL A 65 0.99 16.74 -13.99
C VAL A 65 1.55 15.67 -13.07
N LEU A 66 1.97 14.52 -13.61
CA LEU A 66 2.61 13.47 -12.81
C LEU A 66 3.90 13.98 -12.16
N ASP A 67 4.76 14.68 -12.88
CA ASP A 67 5.99 15.24 -12.33
C ASP A 67 5.72 16.29 -11.24
N ALA A 68 4.68 17.11 -11.40
CA ALA A 68 4.27 18.09 -10.40
C ALA A 68 3.71 17.43 -9.14
N LEU A 69 2.85 16.41 -9.29
CA LEU A 69 2.30 15.64 -8.17
C LEU A 69 3.37 14.85 -7.41
N LEU A 70 4.40 14.39 -8.13
CA LEU A 70 5.52 13.62 -7.61
C LEU A 70 6.71 14.50 -7.18
N ALA A 71 6.59 15.83 -7.30
CA ALA A 71 7.63 16.74 -6.90
C ALA A 71 7.85 16.69 -5.39
N ARG A 72 9.12 16.74 -4.97
CA ARG A 72 9.52 16.71 -3.56
C ARG A 72 8.76 17.73 -2.70
N ALA A 73 8.60 18.95 -3.20
CA ALA A 73 7.89 20.00 -2.49
C ALA A 73 6.42 19.64 -2.19
N VAL A 74 5.74 18.95 -3.11
CA VAL A 74 4.35 18.51 -2.91
C VAL A 74 4.30 17.33 -1.95
N LEU A 75 5.20 16.36 -2.12
CA LEU A 75 5.25 15.16 -1.29
C LEU A 75 5.61 15.47 0.17
N ASP A 76 6.63 16.30 0.41
CA ASP A 76 7.07 16.66 1.76
C ASP A 76 6.01 17.54 2.47
N THR A 77 5.45 18.53 1.77
CA THR A 77 4.60 19.55 2.41
C THR A 77 3.13 19.12 2.53
N SER A 78 2.61 18.38 1.54
CA SER A 78 1.18 18.05 1.47
C SER A 78 0.92 16.58 1.78
N PHE A 79 1.73 15.67 1.24
CA PHE A 79 1.46 14.24 1.35
C PHE A 79 1.89 13.66 2.68
N GLN A 80 3.11 13.94 3.14
CA GLN A 80 3.64 13.39 4.39
C GLN A 80 2.75 13.67 5.63
N PRO A 81 2.32 14.91 5.92
CA PRO A 81 1.52 15.18 7.11
C PRO A 81 0.13 14.54 7.03
N VAL A 82 -0.48 14.54 5.84
CA VAL A 82 -1.78 13.90 5.61
C VAL A 82 -1.67 12.39 5.78
N LEU A 83 -0.69 11.74 5.15
CA LEU A 83 -0.46 10.31 5.29
C LEU A 83 -0.18 9.92 6.73
N SER A 84 0.66 10.67 7.43
CA SER A 84 0.98 10.42 8.84
C SER A 84 -0.27 10.52 9.72
N SER A 85 -1.13 11.51 9.46
CA SER A 85 -2.41 11.65 10.17
C SER A 85 -3.34 10.46 9.91
N ILE A 86 -3.49 10.08 8.63
CA ILE A 86 -4.34 8.95 8.23
C ILE A 86 -3.84 7.65 8.85
N VAL A 87 -2.53 7.37 8.76
CA VAL A 87 -1.94 6.14 9.32
C VAL A 87 -2.12 6.09 10.83
N ARG A 88 -1.93 7.21 11.54
CA ARG A 88 -2.14 7.28 12.99
C ARG A 88 -3.59 7.03 13.38
N GLU A 89 -4.53 7.64 12.67
CA GLU A 89 -5.96 7.47 12.91
C GLU A 89 -6.42 6.04 12.61
N MET A 90 -6.00 5.50 11.45
CA MET A 90 -6.26 4.11 11.08
C MET A 90 -5.66 3.14 12.09
N ARG A 91 -4.41 3.35 12.52
CA ARG A 91 -3.78 2.53 13.55
C ARG A 91 -4.58 2.57 14.85
N SER A 92 -4.95 3.75 15.33
CA SER A 92 -5.74 3.91 16.55
C SER A 92 -7.05 3.12 16.47
N MET A 93 -7.76 3.24 15.34
CA MET A 93 -8.98 2.49 15.06
C MET A 93 -8.74 0.96 15.07
N LEU A 94 -7.70 0.50 14.37
CA LEU A 94 -7.38 -0.92 14.26
C LEU A 94 -6.90 -1.51 15.59
N VAL A 95 -6.12 -0.78 16.39
CA VAL A 95 -5.66 -1.25 17.71
C VAL A 95 -6.83 -1.34 18.70
N ALA A 96 -7.81 -0.44 18.60
CA ALA A 96 -9.03 -0.50 19.41
C ALA A 96 -9.94 -1.67 19.03
N GLU A 97 -9.79 -2.20 17.81
CA GLU A 97 -10.59 -3.31 17.30
C GLU A 97 -10.23 -4.62 18.02
N ARG A 98 -11.27 -5.32 18.48
CA ARG A 98 -11.15 -6.58 19.23
C ARG A 98 -11.32 -7.81 18.34
N ALA A 99 -11.95 -7.65 17.19
CA ALA A 99 -12.08 -8.70 16.21
C ALA A 99 -10.72 -9.12 15.64
N ARG A 100 -10.67 -10.35 15.13
CA ARG A 100 -9.48 -10.89 14.46
C ARG A 100 -9.34 -10.27 13.09
N ILE A 101 -8.11 -10.23 12.58
CA ILE A 101 -7.79 -9.72 11.25
C ILE A 101 -8.62 -10.45 10.18
N GLU A 102 -8.84 -11.76 10.32
CA GLU A 102 -9.63 -12.57 9.38
C GLU A 102 -11.07 -12.07 9.15
N THR A 103 -11.67 -11.38 10.13
CA THR A 103 -13.03 -10.82 10.00
C THR A 103 -13.11 -9.67 9.00
N PHE A 104 -11.99 -8.97 8.80
CA PHE A 104 -11.87 -7.84 7.88
C PHE A 104 -11.36 -8.25 6.49
N VAL A 105 -10.89 -9.48 6.35
CA VAL A 105 -10.34 -9.99 5.09
C VAL A 105 -11.41 -10.81 4.36
N PRO A 106 -11.87 -10.36 3.17
CA PRO A 106 -12.86 -11.10 2.39
C PRO A 106 -12.41 -12.54 2.11
N PRO A 107 -13.34 -13.51 1.99
CA PRO A 107 -13.01 -14.91 1.69
C PRO A 107 -12.05 -15.07 0.50
N ASN A 108 -12.31 -14.36 -0.61
CA ASN A 108 -11.48 -14.41 -1.81
C ASN A 108 -10.04 -13.92 -1.56
N ALA A 109 -9.87 -12.91 -0.70
CA ALA A 109 -8.55 -12.42 -0.33
C ALA A 109 -7.81 -13.41 0.58
N ARG A 110 -8.52 -14.11 1.48
CA ARG A 110 -7.92 -15.18 2.31
C ARG A 110 -7.42 -16.34 1.46
N GLU A 111 -8.17 -16.73 0.44
CA GLU A 111 -7.75 -17.74 -0.54
C GLU A 111 -6.54 -17.27 -1.34
N ALA A 112 -6.57 -16.04 -1.86
CA ALA A 112 -5.44 -15.46 -2.58
C ALA A 112 -4.16 -15.36 -1.71
N LEU A 113 -4.28 -15.04 -0.42
CA LEU A 113 -3.15 -15.04 0.51
C LEU A 113 -2.59 -16.45 0.74
N ARG A 114 -3.45 -17.46 0.82
CA ARG A 114 -3.05 -18.87 0.94
C ARG A 114 -2.35 -19.36 -0.32
N ASP A 115 -2.84 -18.96 -1.49
CA ASP A 115 -2.24 -19.26 -2.79
C ASP A 115 -0.92 -18.53 -2.98
N LEU A 116 -0.80 -17.30 -2.50
CA LEU A 116 0.47 -16.58 -2.50
C LEU A 116 1.50 -17.29 -1.59
N ALA A 117 1.07 -17.75 -0.42
CA ALA A 117 1.92 -18.48 0.52
C ALA A 117 2.40 -19.84 0.00
N SER A 118 1.70 -20.46 -0.96
CA SER A 118 2.12 -21.72 -1.57
C SER A 118 3.20 -21.53 -2.65
N ARG A 119 3.34 -20.32 -3.20
CA ARG A 119 4.33 -20.02 -4.25
C ARG A 119 5.71 -19.79 -3.64
N SER A 120 6.76 -20.26 -4.31
CA SER A 120 8.13 -19.82 -4.02
C SER A 120 8.24 -18.31 -4.25
N SER A 121 8.73 -17.58 -3.24
CA SER A 121 8.96 -16.14 -3.36
C SER A 121 10.42 -15.88 -3.72
N PRO A 122 10.70 -15.03 -4.72
CA PRO A 122 12.07 -14.65 -5.09
C PRO A 122 12.81 -13.92 -3.96
N LEU A 123 12.07 -13.33 -3.00
CA LEU A 123 12.65 -12.62 -1.86
C LEU A 123 13.08 -13.56 -0.72
N MET A 124 12.55 -14.78 -0.67
CA MET A 124 12.83 -15.70 0.44
C MET A 124 14.28 -16.17 0.46
N GLU A 125 14.88 -16.48 -0.69
CA GLU A 125 16.24 -17.00 -0.72
C GLU A 125 17.28 -15.97 -0.22
N PRO A 126 17.31 -14.73 -0.74
CA PRO A 126 18.22 -13.71 -0.23
C PRO A 126 18.01 -13.43 1.26
N LEU A 127 16.75 -13.36 1.71
CA LEU A 127 16.42 -13.10 3.12
C LEU A 127 16.86 -14.23 4.04
N VAL A 128 16.57 -15.50 3.70
CA VAL A 128 17.00 -16.66 4.50
C VAL A 128 18.53 -16.73 4.57
N ARG A 129 19.21 -16.42 3.47
CA ARG A 129 20.67 -16.36 3.43
C ARG A 129 21.20 -15.25 4.34
N GLU A 130 20.64 -14.05 4.28
CA GLU A 130 21.05 -12.92 5.12
C GLU A 130 20.84 -13.22 6.61
N ILE A 131 19.65 -13.72 6.99
CA ILE A 131 19.35 -14.11 8.38
C ILE A 131 20.34 -15.16 8.87
N SER A 132 20.66 -16.17 8.04
CA SER A 132 21.60 -17.24 8.42
C SER A 132 23.04 -16.77 8.61
N GLN A 133 23.40 -15.63 8.00
CA GLN A 133 24.73 -15.03 8.10
C GLN A 133 24.80 -13.98 9.22
N HIS A 134 23.65 -13.54 9.74
CA HIS A 134 23.57 -12.55 10.79
C HIS A 134 24.12 -13.08 12.12
N GLU A 135 24.82 -12.21 12.87
CA GLU A 135 25.46 -12.55 14.13
C GLU A 135 24.48 -13.12 15.17
N ALA A 136 23.29 -12.53 15.27
CA ALA A 136 22.27 -12.99 16.20
C ALA A 136 21.85 -14.46 15.95
N ALA A 137 21.72 -14.86 14.69
CA ALA A 137 21.40 -16.25 14.35
C ALA A 137 22.55 -17.18 14.76
N ARG A 138 23.81 -16.73 14.59
CA ARG A 138 25.00 -17.46 15.02
C ARG A 138 25.04 -17.65 16.53
N ILE A 139 24.73 -16.63 17.31
CA ILE A 139 24.67 -16.71 18.77
C ILE A 139 23.63 -17.76 19.18
N VAL A 140 22.40 -17.64 18.69
CA VAL A 140 21.31 -18.58 18.99
C VAL A 140 21.69 -20.02 18.61
N MET A 141 22.26 -20.24 17.43
CA MET A 141 22.69 -21.57 17.02
C MET A 141 23.84 -22.11 17.87
N THR A 142 24.76 -21.26 18.30
CA THR A 142 25.86 -21.66 19.20
C THR A 142 25.31 -22.12 20.54
N ASP A 143 24.35 -21.38 21.11
CA ASP A 143 23.70 -21.71 22.37
C ASP A 143 22.90 -23.02 22.26
N VAL A 144 22.08 -23.17 21.20
CA VAL A 144 21.32 -24.41 20.93
C VAL A 144 22.24 -25.62 20.80
N LEU A 145 23.36 -25.49 20.09
CA LEU A 145 24.33 -26.57 19.94
C LEU A 145 25.09 -26.87 21.25
N HIS A 146 25.37 -25.83 22.05
CA HIS A 146 26.00 -25.99 23.36
C HIS A 146 25.08 -26.73 24.33
N ASP A 147 23.82 -26.33 24.40
CA ASP A 147 22.80 -27.01 25.21
C ASP A 147 22.60 -28.46 24.74
N ALA A 148 22.54 -28.69 23.42
CA ALA A 148 22.39 -30.03 22.87
C ALA A 148 23.60 -30.93 23.20
N LEU A 149 24.83 -30.41 23.09
CA LEU A 149 26.04 -31.14 23.47
C LEU A 149 26.12 -31.40 24.97
N THR A 150 25.70 -30.42 25.80
CA THR A 150 25.66 -30.58 27.26
C THR A 150 24.63 -31.64 27.64
N GLN A 151 23.40 -31.59 27.10
CA GLN A 151 22.38 -32.61 27.35
C GLN A 151 22.78 -33.98 26.82
N PHE A 152 23.45 -34.05 25.67
CA PHE A 152 23.99 -35.30 25.16
C PHE A 152 25.08 -35.83 26.09
N SER A 153 26.02 -34.97 26.51
CA SER A 153 27.05 -35.32 27.49
C SER A 153 26.40 -35.84 28.77
N ASP A 154 25.45 -35.13 29.38
CA ASP A 154 24.79 -35.59 30.61
C ASP A 154 24.08 -36.94 30.45
N ARG A 155 23.48 -37.20 29.28
CA ARG A 155 22.79 -38.46 28.98
C ARG A 155 23.70 -39.63 28.59
N VAL A 156 24.90 -39.35 28.07
CA VAL A 156 25.79 -40.33 27.43
C VAL A 156 27.12 -40.46 28.18
N ASN A 157 27.44 -39.52 29.06
CA ASN A 157 28.64 -39.54 29.88
C ASN A 157 28.61 -40.79 30.76
N PRO A 158 29.58 -41.72 30.60
CA PRO A 158 29.63 -42.96 31.36
C PRO A 158 29.78 -42.71 32.87
N PHE A 159 30.02 -41.49 33.34
CA PHE A 159 30.02 -41.14 34.76
C PHE A 159 28.65 -40.65 35.29
N VAL A 160 27.65 -40.42 34.42
CA VAL A 160 26.33 -39.82 34.76
C VAL A 160 25.15 -40.64 34.25
N ALA A 161 25.29 -41.29 33.09
CA ALA A 161 24.22 -42.07 32.48
C ALA A 161 23.85 -43.32 33.30
N ASP A 162 22.56 -43.70 33.32
CA ASP A 162 22.03 -44.87 34.04
C ASP A 162 22.67 -46.21 33.62
N TRP A 163 23.36 -46.25 32.48
CA TRP A 163 24.09 -47.39 31.91
C TRP A 163 25.63 -47.26 32.00
N GLY A 164 26.14 -46.24 32.69
CA GLY A 164 27.57 -45.90 32.79
C GLY A 164 28.39 -46.65 33.86
N LEU A 165 29.67 -46.29 33.99
CA LEU A 165 30.70 -46.78 34.91
C LEU A 165 30.24 -47.11 36.35
N PRO A 166 29.28 -46.42 36.99
CA PRO A 166 28.74 -46.88 38.28
C PRO A 166 28.12 -48.28 38.24
N SER A 167 27.52 -48.67 37.10
CA SER A 167 26.97 -50.02 36.89
C SER A 167 28.06 -51.08 36.62
N LEU A 168 29.15 -50.70 35.96
CA LEU A 168 30.34 -51.55 35.77
C LEU A 168 31.16 -51.67 37.06
N LEU A 169 31.33 -50.59 37.82
CA LEU A 169 32.02 -50.55 39.11
C LEU A 169 31.23 -51.32 40.18
N LYS A 170 29.89 -51.25 40.19
CA LYS A 170 29.05 -52.14 41.04
C LYS A 170 29.25 -53.62 40.72
N ARG A 171 29.59 -53.97 39.46
CA ARG A 171 29.86 -55.35 39.03
C ARG A 171 31.27 -55.83 39.40
N PHE A 172 32.19 -54.91 39.68
CA PHE A 172 33.57 -55.19 40.13
C PHE A 172 33.79 -54.92 41.63
N ALA A 173 32.72 -54.70 42.41
CA ALA A 173 32.78 -54.36 43.83
C ALA A 173 32.74 -55.55 44.83
N PRO A 174 33.68 -56.53 44.77
CA PRO A 174 34.09 -57.22 46.00
C PRO A 174 35.42 -56.70 46.57
N PHE A 175 36.18 -55.85 45.88
CA PHE A 175 37.48 -55.39 46.37
C PHE A 175 37.49 -53.89 46.71
N GLY A 176 37.72 -53.59 47.99
CA GLY A 176 37.57 -52.27 48.60
C GLY A 176 38.54 -51.20 48.08
N LEU A 177 38.00 -50.28 47.27
CA LEU A 177 38.70 -49.07 46.80
C LEU A 177 37.87 -47.81 47.10
N GLY A 178 37.73 -47.47 48.39
CA GLY A 178 37.04 -46.25 48.85
C GLY A 178 37.75 -44.92 48.52
N GLY A 179 38.98 -44.97 47.98
CA GLY A 179 39.77 -43.78 47.60
C GLY A 179 39.72 -43.41 46.12
N VAL A 180 39.24 -44.30 45.24
CA VAL A 180 39.28 -44.11 43.77
C VAL A 180 38.08 -43.29 43.27
N SER A 181 36.97 -43.25 44.00
CA SER A 181 35.82 -42.42 43.62
C SER A 181 36.12 -40.92 43.65
N LYS A 182 36.82 -40.43 44.70
CA LYS A 182 37.17 -39.01 44.83
C LYS A 182 38.20 -38.52 43.81
N SER A 183 39.15 -39.37 43.40
CA SER A 183 40.12 -39.00 42.36
C SER A 183 39.50 -38.96 40.97
N ILE A 184 38.51 -39.81 40.70
CA ILE A 184 37.72 -39.79 39.46
C ILE A 184 36.85 -38.53 39.38
N ASP A 185 36.17 -38.15 40.48
CA ASP A 185 35.35 -36.93 40.51
C ASP A 185 36.20 -35.64 40.34
N GLY A 186 37.41 -35.60 40.92
CA GLY A 186 38.35 -34.49 40.74
C GLY A 186 38.90 -34.38 39.31
N MET A 187 39.29 -35.51 38.70
CA MET A 187 39.71 -35.55 37.29
C MET A 187 38.58 -35.15 36.34
N ARG A 188 37.35 -35.54 36.66
CA ARG A 188 36.15 -35.16 35.91
C ARG A 188 35.91 -33.65 35.93
N ALA A 189 35.89 -33.05 37.12
CA ALA A 189 35.66 -31.61 37.26
C ALA A 189 36.74 -30.80 36.53
N GLU A 190 38.00 -31.26 36.54
CA GLU A 190 39.08 -30.59 35.84
C GLU A 190 39.02 -30.79 34.31
N PHE A 191 38.58 -31.95 33.85
CA PHE A 191 38.34 -32.23 32.43
C PHE A 191 37.18 -31.39 31.88
N GLU A 192 36.04 -31.35 32.57
CA GLU A 192 34.89 -30.48 32.23
C GLU A 192 35.31 -29.00 32.17
N ARG A 193 36.06 -28.52 33.17
CA ARG A 193 36.56 -27.13 33.21
C ARG A 193 37.48 -26.78 32.03
N ARG A 194 38.22 -27.74 31.47
CA ARG A 194 39.11 -27.53 30.31
C ARG A 194 38.43 -27.78 28.96
N LEU A 195 37.39 -28.61 28.92
CA LEU A 195 36.62 -28.88 27.71
C LEU A 195 35.63 -27.77 27.39
N GLU A 196 35.00 -27.20 28.40
CA GLU A 196 33.99 -26.15 28.25
C GLU A 196 34.41 -25.00 27.30
N PRO A 197 35.64 -24.44 27.41
CA PRO A 197 36.09 -23.37 26.52
C PRO A 197 36.36 -23.86 25.09
N GLU A 198 36.88 -25.08 24.94
CA GLU A 198 37.19 -25.67 23.62
C GLU A 198 35.91 -26.08 22.87
N ILE A 199 34.90 -26.58 23.59
CA ILE A 199 33.57 -26.84 23.05
C ILE A 199 32.96 -25.53 22.54
N ARG A 200 32.95 -24.46 23.34
CA ARG A 200 32.43 -23.15 22.91
C ARG A 200 33.15 -22.60 21.69
N LYS A 201 34.48 -22.74 21.63
CA LYS A 201 35.29 -22.32 20.48
C LYS A 201 34.97 -23.13 19.22
N PHE A 202 34.83 -24.45 19.34
CA PHE A 202 34.43 -25.32 18.24
C PHE A 202 33.02 -25.01 17.74
N LEU A 203 32.06 -24.86 18.67
CA LEU A 203 30.67 -24.55 18.38
C LEU A 203 30.48 -23.23 17.66
N THR A 204 31.31 -22.23 17.95
CA THR A 204 31.25 -20.92 17.25
C THR A 204 31.59 -21.05 15.76
N GLY A 205 32.54 -21.92 15.40
CA GLY A 205 32.86 -22.22 14.01
C GLY A 205 31.82 -23.11 13.35
N PHE A 206 31.33 -24.11 14.08
CA PHE A 206 30.35 -25.07 13.58
C PHE A 206 28.96 -24.46 13.41
N SER A 207 28.54 -23.53 14.29
CA SER A 207 27.24 -22.86 14.24
C SER A 207 27.05 -22.07 12.94
N ARG A 208 28.11 -21.41 12.46
CA ARG A 208 28.10 -20.73 11.15
C ARG A 208 27.87 -21.70 9.99
N GLU A 209 28.57 -22.82 9.96
CA GLU A 209 28.40 -23.81 8.89
C GLU A 209 27.04 -24.53 9.00
N ALA A 210 26.57 -24.81 10.22
CA ALA A 210 25.26 -25.38 10.48
C ALA A 210 24.14 -24.44 10.00
N LEU A 211 24.23 -23.14 10.26
CA LEU A 211 23.30 -22.14 9.73
C LEU A 211 23.33 -22.06 8.22
N ARG A 212 24.51 -22.06 7.60
CA ARG A 212 24.65 -22.05 6.13
C ARG A 212 24.00 -23.28 5.49
N LYS A 213 24.23 -24.47 6.07
CA LYS A 213 23.59 -25.72 5.62
C LYS A 213 22.08 -25.69 5.84
N SER A 214 21.62 -25.15 6.98
CA SER A 214 20.20 -25.01 7.28
C SER A 214 19.52 -24.07 6.28
N ALA A 215 20.12 -22.92 5.98
CA ALA A 215 19.64 -21.99 4.97
C ALA A 215 19.57 -22.64 3.58
N ALA A 216 20.64 -23.33 3.15
CA ALA A 216 20.65 -24.06 1.89
C ALA A 216 19.56 -25.15 1.85
N SER A 217 19.31 -25.83 2.97
CA SER A 217 18.23 -26.81 3.10
C SER A 217 16.85 -26.16 2.99
N ILE A 218 16.62 -25.03 3.67
CA ILE A 218 15.34 -24.28 3.60
C ILE A 218 15.09 -23.79 2.17
N ILE A 219 16.11 -23.26 1.51
CA ILE A 219 16.00 -22.76 0.13
C ILE A 219 15.69 -23.91 -0.83
N SER A 220 16.47 -25.00 -0.78
CA SER A 220 16.28 -26.16 -1.67
C SER A 220 14.94 -26.88 -1.45
N GLN A 221 14.44 -26.89 -0.21
CA GLN A 221 13.17 -27.50 0.14
C GLN A 221 12.00 -26.50 0.20
N SER A 222 12.19 -25.26 -0.26
CA SER A 222 11.17 -24.20 -0.16
C SER A 222 9.82 -24.57 -0.81
N ASN A 223 9.86 -25.41 -1.85
CA ASN A 223 8.67 -25.94 -2.54
C ASN A 223 8.21 -27.31 -2.03
N ALA A 224 8.87 -27.88 -1.02
CA ALA A 224 8.41 -29.13 -0.43
C ALA A 224 7.09 -28.91 0.33
N PRO A 225 6.18 -29.91 0.38
CA PRO A 225 4.85 -29.77 0.99
C PRO A 225 4.88 -29.20 2.41
N ALA A 226 5.83 -29.63 3.25
CA ALA A 226 5.96 -29.15 4.62
C ALA A 226 6.29 -27.64 4.73
N PHE A 227 7.11 -27.09 3.81
CA PHE A 227 7.46 -25.67 3.81
C PHE A 227 6.34 -24.81 3.22
N ILE A 228 5.56 -25.34 2.27
CA ILE A 228 4.31 -24.72 1.82
C ILE A 228 3.32 -24.64 2.98
N GLU A 229 3.10 -25.75 3.68
CA GLU A 229 2.21 -25.82 4.84
C GLU A 229 2.64 -24.84 5.95
N LEU A 230 3.94 -24.75 6.24
CA LEU A 230 4.48 -23.79 7.20
C LEU A 230 4.13 -22.35 6.82
N ARG A 231 4.31 -21.96 5.55
CA ARG A 231 4.00 -20.60 5.07
C ARG A 231 2.51 -20.30 5.14
N GLN A 232 1.67 -21.26 4.73
CA GLN A 232 0.22 -21.13 4.86
C GLN A 232 -0.22 -21.01 6.31
N ARG A 233 0.43 -21.75 7.22
CA ARG A 233 0.18 -21.68 8.66
C ARG A 233 0.60 -20.35 9.25
N ILE A 234 1.72 -19.75 8.80
CA ILE A 234 2.12 -18.39 9.22
C ILE A 234 1.08 -17.36 8.79
N VAL A 235 0.57 -17.45 7.56
CA VAL A 235 -0.50 -16.57 7.09
C VAL A 235 -1.77 -16.76 7.92
N ALA A 236 -2.21 -17.99 8.13
CA ALA A 236 -3.37 -18.29 8.96
C ALA A 236 -3.20 -17.75 10.39
N PHE A 237 -2.03 -17.97 10.99
CA PHE A 237 -1.68 -17.45 12.31
C PHE A 237 -1.81 -15.93 12.38
N LEU A 238 -1.30 -15.18 11.40
CA LEU A 238 -1.42 -13.73 11.36
C LEU A 238 -2.89 -13.29 11.25
N LEU A 239 -3.68 -13.97 10.42
CA LEU A 239 -5.11 -13.68 10.27
C LEU A 239 -5.93 -13.97 11.53
N GLU A 240 -5.51 -14.95 12.34
CA GLU A 240 -6.13 -15.30 13.61
C GLU A 240 -5.79 -14.31 14.75
N ARG A 241 -4.79 -13.43 14.56
CA ARG A 241 -4.42 -12.40 15.54
C ARG A 241 -5.34 -11.19 15.48
N ARG A 242 -5.35 -10.42 16.56
CA ARG A 242 -5.93 -9.07 16.56
C ARG A 242 -4.89 -8.09 16.02
N PHE A 243 -5.34 -6.96 15.50
CA PHE A 243 -4.46 -5.89 15.05
C PHE A 243 -3.52 -5.40 16.16
N ALA A 244 -4.01 -5.26 17.40
CA ALA A 244 -3.19 -4.86 18.55
C ALA A 244 -2.00 -5.79 18.84
N ASP A 245 -2.05 -7.06 18.39
CA ASP A 245 -1.01 -8.05 18.65
C ASP A 245 0.05 -8.11 17.53
N VAL A 246 -0.19 -7.44 16.39
CA VAL A 246 0.63 -7.52 15.17
C VAL A 246 1.14 -6.15 14.72
N LEU A 247 0.37 -5.09 14.95
CA LEU A 247 0.75 -3.74 14.58
C LEU A 247 1.89 -3.24 15.46
N LEU A 248 2.76 -2.43 14.85
CA LEU A 248 3.82 -1.72 15.55
C LEU A 248 3.25 -0.75 16.58
N ASP A 249 4.07 -0.36 17.55
CA ASP A 249 3.71 0.73 18.44
C ASP A 249 3.59 2.07 17.68
N GLU A 250 3.12 3.11 18.36
CA GLU A 250 2.87 4.39 17.70
C GLU A 250 4.17 5.04 17.19
N ALA A 251 5.26 4.95 17.96
CA ALA A 251 6.53 5.56 17.62
C ALA A 251 7.18 4.85 16.41
N ASP A 252 7.15 3.52 16.41
CA ASP A 252 7.63 2.70 15.32
C ASP A 252 6.78 2.86 14.06
N THR A 253 5.46 2.99 14.20
CA THR A 253 4.57 3.27 13.07
C THR A 253 4.88 4.62 12.43
N ASP A 254 5.07 5.66 13.24
CA ASP A 254 5.46 6.99 12.75
C ASP A 254 6.81 6.95 12.04
N MET A 255 7.79 6.22 12.59
CA MET A 255 9.12 6.04 11.98
C MET A 255 9.05 5.33 10.64
N VAL A 256 8.33 4.19 10.56
CA VAL A 256 8.15 3.43 9.32
C VAL A 256 7.41 4.26 8.28
N THR A 257 6.39 5.05 8.68
CA THR A 257 5.65 5.93 7.78
C THR A 257 6.57 6.99 7.17
N ARG A 258 7.43 7.63 7.97
CA ARG A 258 8.41 8.60 7.46
C ARG A 258 9.40 7.94 6.50
N ALA A 259 9.98 6.81 6.88
CA ALA A 259 10.91 6.08 6.02
C ALA A 259 10.26 5.66 4.69
N ALA A 260 9.01 5.21 4.72
CA ALA A 260 8.26 4.88 3.52
C ALA A 260 8.04 6.10 2.61
N VAL A 261 7.68 7.26 3.20
CA VAL A 261 7.57 8.52 2.45
C VAL A 261 8.90 8.93 1.84
N ASP A 262 9.99 8.86 2.60
CA ASP A 262 11.33 9.22 2.08
C ASP A 262 11.75 8.33 0.91
N VAL A 263 11.46 7.02 0.99
CA VAL A 263 11.69 6.09 -0.12
C VAL A 263 10.81 6.44 -1.33
N VAL A 264 9.53 6.73 -1.12
CA VAL A 264 8.61 7.14 -2.20
C VAL A 264 9.11 8.44 -2.84
N VAL A 265 9.47 9.46 -2.04
CA VAL A 265 10.02 10.73 -2.52
C VAL A 265 11.28 10.48 -3.33
N HIS A 266 12.22 9.68 -2.83
CA HIS A 266 13.44 9.35 -3.55
C HIS A 266 13.16 8.67 -4.89
N VAL A 267 12.31 7.63 -4.90
CA VAL A 267 11.91 6.92 -6.13
C VAL A 267 11.20 7.84 -7.12
N CYS A 268 10.38 8.77 -6.63
CA CYS A 268 9.60 9.70 -7.46
C CYS A 268 10.46 10.82 -8.06
N THR A 269 11.49 11.25 -7.34
CA THR A 269 12.38 12.37 -7.70
C THR A 269 13.68 11.92 -8.36
N ASP A 270 13.98 10.62 -8.38
CA ASP A 270 15.11 10.08 -9.14
C ASP A 270 14.95 10.37 -10.64
N GLU A 271 15.92 11.08 -11.21
CA GLU A 271 15.84 11.56 -12.60
C GLU A 271 15.79 10.41 -13.62
N LYS A 272 16.45 9.28 -13.35
CA LYS A 272 16.46 8.13 -14.27
C LYS A 272 15.11 7.45 -14.29
N LEU A 273 14.49 7.26 -13.12
CA LEU A 273 13.14 6.72 -13.01
C LEU A 273 12.10 7.70 -13.55
N ALA A 274 12.28 9.00 -13.33
CA ALA A 274 11.44 10.03 -13.92
C ALA A 274 11.46 9.95 -15.44
N GLU A 275 12.64 9.94 -16.08
CA GLU A 275 12.75 9.84 -17.53
C GLU A 275 12.11 8.55 -18.07
N ARG A 276 12.36 7.42 -17.42
CA ARG A 276 11.71 6.15 -17.79
C ARG A 276 10.19 6.22 -17.66
N ARG A 277 9.66 6.86 -16.61
CA ARG A 277 8.22 7.09 -16.43
C ARG A 277 7.66 7.95 -17.56
N ARG A 278 8.33 9.05 -17.95
CA ARG A 278 7.91 9.90 -19.08
C ARG A 278 7.81 9.09 -20.37
N GLN A 279 8.81 8.25 -20.63
CA GLN A 279 8.83 7.38 -21.81
C GLN A 279 7.72 6.33 -21.80
N VAL A 280 7.43 5.72 -20.64
CA VAL A 280 6.34 4.75 -20.49
C VAL A 280 4.98 5.43 -20.69
N VAL A 281 4.74 6.58 -20.06
CA VAL A 281 3.49 7.34 -20.20
C VAL A 281 3.28 7.79 -21.64
N LYS A 282 4.32 8.37 -22.25
CA LYS A 282 4.27 8.78 -23.65
C LYS A 282 4.01 7.60 -24.58
N GLY A 283 4.78 6.52 -24.45
CA GLY A 283 4.60 5.31 -25.26
C GLY A 283 3.21 4.69 -25.08
N PHE A 284 2.66 4.73 -23.87
CA PHE A 284 1.31 4.26 -23.60
C PHE A 284 0.24 5.13 -24.29
N VAL A 285 0.31 6.46 -24.16
CA VAL A 285 -0.63 7.38 -24.79
C VAL A 285 -0.53 7.30 -26.31
N ASP A 286 0.69 7.30 -26.86
CA ASP A 286 0.93 7.21 -28.31
C ASP A 286 0.36 5.89 -28.87
N ALA A 287 0.57 4.77 -28.19
CA ALA A 287 0.05 3.46 -28.61
C ALA A 287 -1.48 3.35 -28.58
N HIS A 288 -2.15 4.13 -27.73
CA HIS A 288 -3.60 4.08 -27.55
C HIS A 288 -4.31 5.35 -27.99
N ALA A 289 -3.64 6.28 -28.68
CA ALA A 289 -4.16 7.61 -29.00
C ALA A 289 -5.50 7.58 -29.77
N GLN A 290 -5.66 6.57 -30.64
CA GLN A 290 -6.88 6.36 -31.44
C GLN A 290 -7.88 5.40 -30.80
N THR A 291 -7.51 4.77 -29.68
CA THR A 291 -8.37 3.83 -28.96
C THR A 291 -9.28 4.60 -28.01
N LYS A 292 -10.56 4.21 -27.95
CA LYS A 292 -11.52 4.79 -27.00
C LYS A 292 -11.04 4.57 -25.56
N VAL A 293 -11.19 5.58 -24.71
CA VAL A 293 -10.83 5.49 -23.28
C VAL A 293 -11.50 4.27 -22.64
N ARG A 294 -12.77 4.01 -22.94
CA ARG A 294 -13.53 2.83 -22.47
C ARG A 294 -12.79 1.52 -22.72
N SER A 295 -12.32 1.32 -23.96
CA SER A 295 -11.61 0.09 -24.36
C SER A 295 -10.24 -0.03 -23.70
N VAL A 296 -9.55 1.10 -23.50
CA VAL A 296 -8.27 1.13 -22.77
C VAL A 296 -8.50 0.73 -21.31
N LEU A 297 -9.48 1.32 -20.62
CA LEU A 297 -9.79 1.00 -19.22
C LEU A 297 -10.25 -0.45 -19.05
N ALA A 298 -11.07 -0.97 -19.97
CA ALA A 298 -11.51 -2.36 -19.96
C ALA A 298 -10.32 -3.36 -20.04
N ALA A 299 -9.25 -3.01 -20.77
CA ALA A 299 -8.03 -3.82 -20.81
C ALA A 299 -7.31 -3.92 -19.44
N PHE A 300 -7.55 -2.96 -18.55
CA PHE A 300 -7.07 -2.97 -17.16
C PHE A 300 -8.07 -3.58 -16.17
N GLY A 301 -9.18 -4.15 -16.66
CA GLY A 301 -10.22 -4.76 -15.83
C GLY A 301 -11.13 -3.74 -15.13
N LEU A 302 -11.12 -2.49 -15.58
CA LEU A 302 -12.05 -1.47 -15.09
C LEU A 302 -13.42 -1.63 -15.79
N PRO A 303 -14.53 -1.32 -15.10
CA PRO A 303 -15.86 -1.46 -15.67
C PRO A 303 -16.06 -0.53 -16.86
N ASP A 304 -16.82 -0.98 -17.84
CA ASP A 304 -17.12 -0.21 -19.06
C ASP A 304 -17.89 1.09 -18.76
N LYS A 305 -18.59 1.17 -17.62
CA LYS A 305 -19.31 2.37 -17.18
C LYS A 305 -18.73 2.88 -15.88
N PRO A 306 -18.74 4.21 -15.64
CA PRO A 306 -18.33 4.75 -14.35
C PRO A 306 -19.25 4.15 -13.26
N PRO A 307 -18.70 3.63 -12.15
CA PRO A 307 -19.51 3.14 -11.04
C PRO A 307 -20.46 4.25 -10.56
N GLN A 308 -21.70 3.89 -10.25
CA GLN A 308 -22.69 4.86 -9.81
C GLN A 308 -22.22 5.59 -8.54
N GLU A 309 -21.55 4.89 -7.64
CA GLU A 309 -20.99 5.41 -6.40
C GLU A 309 -19.93 6.50 -6.68
N LEU A 310 -19.13 6.32 -7.73
CA LEU A 310 -18.14 7.32 -8.15
C LEU A 310 -18.83 8.58 -8.68
N VAL A 311 -19.82 8.42 -9.56
CA VAL A 311 -20.62 9.54 -10.10
C VAL A 311 -21.28 10.31 -8.96
N GLU A 312 -21.87 9.59 -8.00
CA GLU A 312 -22.50 10.16 -6.81
C GLU A 312 -21.51 10.92 -5.93
N ALA A 313 -20.35 10.34 -5.67
CA ALA A 313 -19.30 10.96 -4.86
C ALA A 313 -18.78 12.25 -5.52
N VAL A 314 -18.47 12.21 -6.82
CA VAL A 314 -17.99 13.39 -7.57
C VAL A 314 -19.06 14.47 -7.62
N ALA A 315 -20.32 14.12 -7.92
CA ALA A 315 -21.41 15.10 -7.95
C ALA A 315 -21.65 15.74 -6.57
N THR A 316 -21.58 14.94 -5.50
CA THR A 316 -21.75 15.44 -4.13
C THR A 316 -20.59 16.33 -3.69
N ALA A 317 -19.37 16.01 -4.08
CA ALA A 317 -18.18 16.78 -3.74
C ALA A 317 -18.10 18.11 -4.52
N THR A 318 -18.49 18.11 -5.80
CA THR A 318 -18.30 19.26 -6.70
C THR A 318 -19.45 20.26 -6.68
N PHE A 319 -20.69 19.82 -6.48
CA PHE A 319 -21.84 20.72 -6.53
C PHE A 319 -21.78 21.86 -5.49
N PRO A 320 -21.40 21.63 -4.22
CA PRO A 320 -21.28 22.72 -3.24
C PRO A 320 -20.23 23.75 -3.65
N ALA A 321 -19.10 23.32 -4.23
CA ALA A 321 -18.07 24.21 -4.73
C ALA A 321 -18.57 25.04 -5.92
N PHE A 322 -19.26 24.41 -6.88
CA PHE A 322 -19.91 25.10 -8.00
C PHE A 322 -20.94 26.13 -7.54
N ALA A 323 -21.86 25.73 -6.66
CA ALA A 323 -22.89 26.62 -6.12
C ALA A 323 -22.28 27.79 -5.33
N SER A 324 -21.23 27.53 -4.54
CA SER A 324 -20.51 28.57 -3.80
C SER A 324 -19.79 29.54 -4.74
N ALA A 325 -19.13 29.03 -5.79
CA ALA A 325 -18.45 29.84 -6.79
C ALA A 325 -19.42 30.80 -7.51
N LEU A 326 -20.60 30.31 -7.91
CA LEU A 326 -21.65 31.14 -8.50
C LEU A 326 -22.26 32.16 -7.53
N GLY A 327 -22.19 31.89 -6.22
CA GLY A 327 -22.62 32.82 -5.17
C GLY A 327 -21.66 34.00 -4.96
N THR A 328 -20.40 33.88 -5.38
CA THR A 328 -19.40 34.95 -5.27
C THR A 328 -19.70 36.12 -6.19
N GLN A 329 -19.15 37.31 -5.90
CA GLN A 329 -19.28 38.47 -6.78
C GLN A 329 -18.72 38.21 -8.18
N ALA A 330 -17.58 37.52 -8.28
CA ALA A 330 -16.98 37.16 -9.57
C ALA A 330 -17.87 36.21 -10.38
N GLY A 331 -18.45 35.20 -9.73
CA GLY A 331 -19.40 34.27 -10.38
C GLY A 331 -20.66 34.98 -10.87
N LYS A 332 -21.16 35.97 -10.11
CA LYS A 332 -22.29 36.81 -10.52
C LYS A 332 -21.96 37.66 -11.74
N GLN A 333 -20.83 38.36 -11.72
CA GLN A 333 -20.37 39.19 -12.85
C GLN A 333 -20.14 38.36 -14.11
N TRP A 334 -19.60 37.14 -13.98
CA TRP A 334 -19.44 36.24 -15.12
C TRP A 334 -20.80 35.85 -15.74
N LEU A 335 -21.79 35.51 -14.91
CA LEU A 335 -23.14 35.19 -15.40
C LEU A 335 -23.84 36.42 -16.01
N GLU A 336 -23.68 37.59 -15.40
CA GLU A 336 -24.13 38.87 -15.95
C GLU A 336 -23.53 39.15 -17.32
N GLY A 337 -22.23 38.89 -17.49
CA GLY A 337 -21.53 38.99 -18.78
C GLY A 337 -22.12 38.07 -19.84
N LEU A 338 -22.30 36.78 -19.53
CA LEU A 338 -22.89 35.81 -20.47
C LEU A 338 -24.30 36.20 -20.91
N VAL A 339 -25.13 36.67 -19.99
CA VAL A 339 -26.48 37.13 -20.33
C VAL A 339 -26.43 38.44 -21.12
N ALA A 340 -25.51 39.36 -20.77
CA ALA A 340 -25.33 40.60 -21.52
C ALA A 340 -24.94 40.32 -22.98
N GLU A 341 -23.97 39.44 -23.23
CA GLU A 341 -23.54 39.04 -24.57
C GLU A 341 -24.70 38.51 -25.42
N PHE A 342 -25.59 37.71 -24.81
CA PHE A 342 -26.79 37.23 -25.49
C PHE A 342 -27.71 38.38 -25.94
N TYR A 343 -28.07 39.32 -25.05
CA TYR A 343 -28.94 40.44 -25.40
C TYR A 343 -28.27 41.43 -26.36
N ASP A 344 -26.96 41.67 -26.21
CA ASP A 344 -26.20 42.53 -27.10
C ASP A 344 -26.17 41.96 -28.54
N SER A 345 -26.07 40.63 -28.68
CA SER A 345 -26.13 39.97 -30.00
C SER A 345 -27.49 40.09 -30.69
N LEU A 346 -28.58 40.12 -29.93
CA LEU A 346 -29.94 40.32 -30.46
C LEU A 346 -30.10 41.76 -30.97
N VAL A 347 -29.65 42.75 -30.21
CA VAL A 347 -29.70 44.16 -30.63
C VAL A 347 -28.84 44.39 -31.86
N ALA A 348 -27.64 43.79 -31.93
CA ALA A 348 -26.76 43.92 -33.09
C ALA A 348 -27.35 43.31 -34.36
N SER A 349 -28.11 42.21 -34.23
CA SER A 349 -28.78 41.55 -35.35
C SER A 349 -29.96 42.39 -35.87
N ASP A 350 -30.78 42.94 -34.97
CA ASP A 350 -31.88 43.86 -35.33
C ASP A 350 -31.37 45.15 -36.01
N GLU A 351 -30.24 45.70 -35.56
CA GLU A 351 -29.64 46.89 -36.18
C GLU A 351 -29.02 46.63 -37.57
N ALA A 352 -28.57 45.40 -37.83
CA ALA A 352 -28.06 45.00 -39.14
C ALA A 352 -29.20 44.84 -40.15
N GLU A 353 -30.31 44.20 -39.75
CA GLU A 353 -31.49 44.02 -40.60
C GLU A 353 -32.21 45.33 -40.96
N MET A 354 -32.11 46.38 -40.12
CA MET A 354 -32.67 47.71 -40.44
C MET A 354 -31.82 48.53 -41.43
N LYS A 355 -30.57 48.15 -41.70
CA LYS A 355 -29.66 48.87 -42.60
C LYS A 355 -29.64 48.32 -44.03
N GLU A 356 -30.16 47.12 -44.24
CA GLU A 356 -30.43 46.51 -45.56
C GLU A 356 -31.83 46.89 -46.07
#